data_AF-A0A843H6Q2-F1
#
_entry.id   AF-A0A843H6Q2-F1
#
_cell.length_a   1.000
_cell.length_b   1.000
_cell.length_c   1.000
_cell.angle_alpha   90.00
_cell.angle_beta   90.00
_cell.angle_gamma   90.00
#
_symmetry.space_group_name_H-M   'P 1'
#
loop_
_entity.id
_entity.type
_entity.pdbx_description
1 polymer ?
#
loop_
_entity_poly.entity_id
_entity_poly.type
_entity_poly.pdbx_seq_one_letter_code
_entity_poly.pdbx_strand_id
1 'polypeptide(L)' 'ADGVFEIVIDGVDEESVKAAMKAGIMAACTVDGVLEISAGNFDGKLGSYIMKLHELFE' A
#
# COMPACT_ATOMS: atom_id res chain seq x y z
N ALA A 1 -4.78 -15.59 11.29
CA ALA A 1 -4.36 -15.07 9.98
C ALA A 1 -3.79 -16.24 9.21
N ASP A 2 -4.42 -16.61 8.10
CA ASP A 2 -4.11 -17.85 7.37
C ASP A 2 -3.12 -17.63 6.23
N GLY A 3 -2.67 -16.39 6.04
CA GLY A 3 -1.65 -15.99 5.09
C GLY A 3 -1.43 -14.48 5.10
N VAL A 4 -0.31 -14.06 4.51
CA VAL A 4 0.00 -12.66 4.19
C VAL A 4 0.42 -12.63 2.72
N PHE A 5 -0.13 -11.70 1.96
CA PHE A 5 0.22 -11.47 0.56
C PHE A 5 0.80 -10.07 0.40
N GLU A 6 1.73 -9.92 -0.53
CA GLU A 6 2.35 -8.64 -0.85
C GLU A 6 2.03 -8.27 -2.30
N ILE A 7 1.63 -7.02 -2.50
CA ILE A 7 1.38 -6.42 -3.83
C ILE A 7 2.44 -5.34 -4.04
N VAL A 8 3.32 -5.55 -5.01
CA VAL A 8 4.40 -4.61 -5.36
C VAL A 8 3.96 -3.82 -6.60
N ILE A 9 4.14 -2.49 -6.55
CA ILE A 9 3.67 -1.57 -7.60
C ILE A 9 4.83 -0.68 -8.04
N ASP A 10 5.15 -0.73 -9.33
CA ASP A 10 6.01 0.26 -10.00
C ASP A 10 5.14 1.25 -10.79
N GLY A 11 5.60 2.48 -10.92
CA GLY A 11 4.91 3.54 -11.66
C GLY A 11 5.89 4.54 -12.28
N VAL A 12 5.39 5.35 -13.20
CA VAL A 12 6.20 6.39 -13.88
C VAL A 12 6.43 7.64 -13.00
N ASP A 13 5.62 7.82 -11.96
CA ASP A 13 5.72 8.88 -10.96
C ASP A 13 5.08 8.43 -9.63
N GLU A 14 5.33 9.21 -8.57
CA GLU A 14 4.83 8.95 -7.21
C GLU A 14 3.29 9.03 -7.13
N GLU A 15 2.66 9.94 -7.86
CA GLU A 15 1.21 10.11 -7.86
C GLU A 15 0.48 8.88 -8.40
N SER A 16 0.98 8.30 -9.49
CA SER A 16 0.46 7.08 -10.10
C SER A 16 0.55 5.90 -9.14
N VAL A 17 1.67 5.76 -8.41
CA VAL A 17 1.85 4.69 -7.42
C VAL A 17 0.89 4.89 -6.24
N LYS A 18 0.77 6.11 -5.70
CA LYS A 18 -0.18 6.42 -4.62
C LYS A 18 -1.64 6.15 -5.03
N ALA A 19 -2.02 6.52 -6.26
CA ALA A 19 -3.34 6.25 -6.79
C ALA A 19 -3.62 4.74 -6.89
N ALA A 20 -2.65 3.97 -7.38
CA ALA A 20 -2.75 2.52 -7.47
C ALA A 20 -2.84 1.85 -6.08
N MET A 21 -2.04 2.29 -5.11
CA MET A 21 -2.11 1.84 -3.71
C MET A 21 -3.49 2.12 -3.12
N LYS A 22 -4.00 3.35 -3.24
CA LYS A 22 -5.32 3.73 -2.72
C LYS A 22 -6.43 2.86 -3.31
N ALA A 23 -6.46 2.70 -4.63
CA ALA A 23 -7.46 1.89 -5.31
C ALA A 23 -7.40 0.41 -4.90
N GLY A 24 -6.20 -0.16 -4.84
CA GLY A 24 -5.99 -1.56 -4.44
C GLY A 24 -6.42 -1.82 -3.00
N ILE A 25 -6.06 -0.93 -2.07
CA ILE A 25 -6.45 -1.03 -0.66
C ILE A 25 -7.96 -0.90 -0.51
N MET A 26 -8.60 0.07 -1.16
CA MET A 26 -10.06 0.22 -1.12
C MET A 26 -10.77 -1.03 -1.63
N ALA A 27 -10.26 -1.65 -2.71
CA ALA A 27 -10.80 -2.89 -3.23
C ALA A 27 -10.61 -4.06 -2.24
N ALA A 28 -9.41 -4.23 -1.68
CA ALA A 28 -9.11 -5.28 -0.71
C ALA A 28 -10.00 -5.18 0.54
N CYS A 29 -10.27 -3.97 1.03
CA CYS A 29 -11.14 -3.73 2.18
C CYS A 29 -12.61 -4.12 1.96
N THR A 30 -13.03 -4.44 0.73
CA THR A 30 -14.38 -4.95 0.44
C THR A 30 -14.46 -6.48 0.41
N VAL A 31 -13.34 -7.18 0.56
CA VAL A 31 -13.27 -8.64 0.50
C VAL A 31 -13.40 -9.23 1.91
N ASP A 32 -14.35 -10.14 2.08
CA ASP A 32 -14.56 -10.85 3.35
C ASP A 32 -13.31 -11.64 3.77
N GLY A 33 -12.96 -11.53 5.06
CA GLY A 33 -11.80 -12.24 5.64
C GLY A 33 -10.48 -11.47 5.56
N VAL A 34 -10.43 -10.30 4.92
CA VAL A 34 -9.28 -9.39 5.02
C VAL A 34 -9.25 -8.77 6.41
N LEU A 35 -8.17 -9.02 7.16
CA LEU A 35 -8.05 -8.59 8.56
C LEU A 35 -7.35 -7.24 8.73
N GLU A 36 -6.29 -6.99 7.94
CA GLU A 36 -5.43 -5.84 8.08
C GLU A 36 -4.74 -5.50 6.75
N ILE A 37 -4.42 -4.22 6.55
CA ILE A 37 -3.56 -3.72 5.49
C ILE A 37 -2.34 -3.05 6.14
N SER A 38 -1.15 -3.42 5.67
CA SER A 38 0.13 -2.87 6.15
C SER A 38 1.06 -2.57 4.97
N ALA A 39 2.23 -1.98 5.25
CA ALA A 39 3.24 -1.67 4.24
C ALA A 39 4.66 -1.95 4.76
N GLY A 40 5.43 -2.71 3.97
CA GLY A 40 6.85 -2.93 4.21
C GLY A 40 7.67 -1.66 3.97
N ASN A 41 8.69 -1.43 4.78
CA ASN A 41 9.62 -0.32 4.62
C ASN A 41 11.00 -0.64 5.20
N PHE A 42 12.01 0.17 4.86
CA PHE A 42 13.39 0.05 5.36
C PHE A 42 13.74 1.20 6.32
N ASP A 43 12.88 1.49 7.30
CA ASP A 43 12.98 2.63 8.25
C ASP A 43 13.11 4.02 7.60
N GLY A 44 12.77 4.15 6.31
CA GLY A 44 13.02 5.37 5.54
C GLY A 44 14.51 5.67 5.27
N LYS A 45 15.40 4.68 5.42
CA LYS A 45 16.86 4.85 5.26
C LYS A 45 17.40 4.45 3.89
N LEU A 46 16.58 3.81 3.04
CA LEU A 46 17.02 3.26 1.75
C LEU A 46 16.35 3.93 0.55
N GLY A 47 15.02 4.02 0.55
CA GLY A 47 14.25 4.56 -0.57
C GLY A 47 14.09 6.09 -0.52
N SER A 48 13.99 6.71 -1.69
CA SER A 48 13.74 8.16 -1.82
C SER A 48 12.30 8.57 -1.50
N TYR A 49 11.38 7.61 -1.40
CA TYR A 49 9.95 7.85 -1.20
C TYR A 49 9.47 7.15 0.06
N ILE A 50 8.65 7.84 0.86
CA ILE A 50 7.94 7.29 2.02
C ILE A 50 6.45 7.55 1.80
N MET A 51 5.73 6.51 1.37
CA MET A 51 4.29 6.59 1.13
C MET A 51 3.52 6.10 2.36
N LYS A 52 3.05 7.03 3.21
CA LYS A 52 2.30 6.65 4.42
C LYS A 52 0.86 6.28 4.04
N LEU A 53 0.41 5.08 4.45
CA LEU A 53 -0.93 4.59 4.10
C LEU A 53 -2.05 5.54 4.53
N HIS A 54 -1.95 6.14 5.72
CA HIS A 54 -2.97 7.07 6.23
C HIS A 54 -3.13 8.31 5.35
N GLU A 55 -2.03 8.85 4.81
CA GLU A 55 -2.03 10.04 3.93
C GLU A 55 -2.71 9.77 2.57
N LEU A 56 -2.93 8.50 2.20
CA LEU A 56 -3.67 8.15 0.98
C LEU A 56 -5.18 8.41 1.11
N PHE A 57 -5.70 8.54 2.34
CA PHE A 57 -7.14 8.64 2.63
C PHE A 57 -7.53 9.96 3.31
N GLU A 58 -6.59 10.88 3.45
CA GLU A 58 -6.86 12.27 3.83
C GLU A 58 -7.60 13.03 2.72
#